data_AF-A0AAV0PKS3-F1
#
_entry.id   AF-A0AAV0PKS3-F1
#
_cell.length_a   1.000
_cell.length_b   1.000
_cell.length_c   1.000
_cell.angle_alpha   90.00
_cell.angle_beta   90.00
_cell.angle_gamma   90.00
#
_symmetry.space_group_name_H-M   'P 1'
#
loop_
_entity.id
_entity.type
_entity.pdbx_description
1 polymer ?
#
loop_
_entity_poly.entity_id
_entity_poly.type
_entity_poly.pdbx_seq_one_letter_code
_entity_poly.pdbx_strand_id
1 'polypeptide(L)'
;MVYVDIGVGEHLKLNSNVATWYLPAYPVDHKSFNVYLVDHNTSVLHSFVKRPGVTFVYHPGLAGDKVEDQVLGIEDLDPFIEDQGFDFVAWFEETVKYADFVVMRLNAGGEVELKFLVELFRSGAICAVDELFLNCSGKGLGNGECGSLVRSLRASGVFVHQWW
;
A
#
# COMPACT_ATOMS: atom_id res chain seq x y z
N MET A 1 14.49 6.55 6.82
CA MET A 1 13.24 5.79 6.99
C MET A 1 12.38 5.94 5.73
N VAL A 2 11.69 4.86 5.36
CA VAL A 2 10.68 4.84 4.29
C VAL A 2 9.33 4.44 4.90
N TYR A 3 8.28 5.14 4.50
CA TYR A 3 6.91 4.84 4.89
C TYR A 3 6.08 4.56 3.63
N VAL A 4 5.40 3.42 3.58
CA VAL A 4 4.57 2.99 2.45
C VAL A 4 3.12 2.82 2.91
N ASP A 5 2.18 3.54 2.30
CA ASP A 5 0.74 3.44 2.57
C ASP A 5 0.03 2.93 1.31
N ILE A 6 -0.66 1.80 1.42
CA ILE A 6 -1.35 1.13 0.30
C ILE A 6 -2.86 1.26 0.49
N GLY A 7 -3.56 1.70 -0.55
CA GLY A 7 -5.03 1.81 -0.55
C GLY A 7 -5.54 3.09 0.13
N VAL A 8 -4.81 4.19 -0.01
CA VAL A 8 -5.05 5.44 0.71
C VAL A 8 -6.45 6.03 0.41
N GLY A 9 -6.97 5.84 -0.80
CA GLY A 9 -8.19 6.44 -1.34
C GLY A 9 -9.49 5.96 -0.72
N GLU A 10 -9.54 4.74 -0.18
CA GLU A 10 -10.70 4.27 0.60
C GLU A 10 -10.73 4.93 1.99
N HIS A 11 -9.57 5.10 2.61
CA HIS A 11 -9.43 5.69 3.94
C HIS A 11 -9.61 7.21 3.98
N LEU A 12 -9.36 7.90 2.88
CA LEU A 12 -9.47 9.36 2.80
C LEU A 12 -10.89 9.89 2.63
N LYS A 13 -11.84 9.05 2.23
CA LYS A 13 -13.28 9.41 2.28
C LYS A 13 -13.76 9.66 3.71
N LEU A 14 -13.02 9.17 4.71
CA LEU A 14 -13.45 9.19 6.11
C LEU A 14 -12.82 10.28 6.97
N ASN A 15 -11.70 10.91 6.60
CA ASN A 15 -11.21 12.14 7.25
C ASN A 15 -9.99 12.70 6.49
N SER A 16 -10.07 13.98 6.10
CA SER A 16 -8.97 14.81 5.56
C SER A 16 -7.77 14.98 6.51
N ASN A 17 -7.80 14.31 7.67
CA ASN A 17 -6.79 14.33 8.73
C ASN A 17 -5.96 13.06 8.86
N VAL A 18 -6.13 12.04 8.01
CA VAL A 18 -5.33 10.81 8.12
C VAL A 18 -3.84 11.13 8.00
N ALA A 19 -3.46 12.00 7.05
CA ALA A 19 -2.09 12.52 6.92
C ALA A 19 -1.63 13.46 8.05
N THR A 20 -2.48 13.76 9.03
CA THR A 20 -2.23 14.75 10.08
C THR A 20 -2.03 14.09 11.45
N TRP A 21 -2.51 12.85 11.67
CA TRP A 21 -2.35 12.19 12.97
C TRP A 21 -1.10 11.30 13.08
N TYR A 22 -0.58 10.76 11.97
CA TYR A 22 0.62 9.90 11.98
C TYR A 22 1.95 10.67 11.89
N LEU A 23 2.01 11.74 11.08
CA LEU A 23 3.22 12.55 10.91
C LEU A 23 3.76 13.24 12.20
N PRO A 24 2.92 13.63 13.20
CA PRO A 24 3.44 14.29 14.40
C PRO A 24 4.12 13.34 15.39
N ALA A 25 3.71 12.06 15.40
CA ALA A 25 4.15 11.08 16.40
C ALA A 25 5.12 10.04 15.83
N TYR A 26 5.32 10.02 14.51
CA TYR A 26 6.15 9.03 13.83
C TYR A 26 6.90 9.64 12.63
N PRO A 27 8.21 9.38 12.48
CA PRO A 27 9.05 8.59 13.37
C PRO A 27 9.38 9.36 14.66
N VAL A 28 9.53 8.60 15.75
CA VAL A 28 9.87 9.13 17.09
C VAL A 28 11.19 9.93 17.07
N ASP A 29 12.05 9.69 16.08
CA ASP A 29 13.36 10.35 15.94
C ASP A 29 13.35 11.64 15.08
N HIS A 30 12.18 12.09 14.58
CA HIS A 30 12.00 13.31 13.78
C HIS A 30 12.96 13.47 12.57
N LYS A 31 13.55 12.37 12.07
CA LYS A 31 14.43 12.43 10.89
C LYS A 31 13.62 12.64 9.62
N SER A 32 14.26 13.11 8.56
CA SER A 32 13.65 13.16 7.22
C SER A 32 13.35 11.74 6.73
N PHE A 33 12.13 11.52 6.24
CA PHE A 33 11.68 10.24 5.68
C PHE A 33 10.92 10.45 4.38
N ASN A 34 10.95 9.42 3.53
CA ASN A 34 10.21 9.40 2.28
C ASN A 34 8.89 8.67 2.48
N VAL A 35 7.80 9.28 2.03
CA VAL A 35 6.44 8.73 2.10
C VAL A 35 6.02 8.32 0.70
N TYR A 36 5.62 7.06 0.53
CA TYR A 36 5.08 6.51 -0.70
C TYR A 36 3.61 6.17 -0.49
N LEU A 37 2.73 6.79 -1.28
CA LEU A 37 1.30 6.56 -1.27
C LEU A 37 0.95 5.76 -2.53
N VAL A 38 0.55 4.51 -2.36
CA VAL A 38 0.23 3.60 -3.46
C VAL A 38 -1.28 3.52 -3.61
N ASP A 39 -1.81 3.95 -4.76
CA ASP A 39 -3.25 3.95 -5.03
C ASP A 39 -3.57 3.97 -6.54
N HIS A 40 -4.74 3.47 -6.90
CA HIS A 40 -5.35 3.62 -8.23
C HIS A 40 -6.09 4.96 -8.39
N ASN A 41 -6.56 5.59 -7.30
CA ASN A 41 -7.40 6.78 -7.44
C ASN A 41 -6.55 8.06 -7.60
N THR A 42 -6.33 8.49 -8.83
CA THR A 42 -5.59 9.74 -9.12
C THR A 42 -6.29 11.01 -8.63
N SER A 43 -7.57 10.94 -8.24
CA SER A 43 -8.30 12.10 -7.70
C SER A 43 -7.71 12.58 -6.38
N VAL A 44 -7.04 11.72 -5.61
CA VAL A 44 -6.37 12.12 -4.36
C VAL A 44 -5.02 12.80 -4.59
N LEU A 45 -4.43 12.67 -5.79
CA LEU A 45 -3.10 13.16 -6.14
C LEU A 45 -2.94 14.65 -5.79
N HIS A 46 -3.90 15.50 -6.19
CA HIS A 46 -3.81 16.96 -6.02
C HIS A 46 -3.68 17.43 -4.55
N SER A 47 -4.08 16.60 -3.58
CA SER A 47 -3.96 16.88 -2.15
C SER A 47 -2.58 16.53 -1.57
N PHE A 48 -1.84 15.61 -2.19
CA PHE A 48 -0.58 15.08 -1.67
C PHE A 48 0.67 15.62 -2.35
N VAL A 49 0.64 15.90 -3.67
CA VAL A 49 1.83 16.39 -4.41
C VAL A 49 2.34 17.75 -3.93
N LYS A 50 1.58 18.45 -3.09
CA LYS A 50 1.97 19.74 -2.51
C LYS A 50 2.90 19.60 -1.30
N ARG A 51 3.14 18.39 -0.78
CA ARG A 51 3.98 18.16 0.40
C ARG A 51 5.37 17.65 -0.01
N PRO A 52 6.46 18.30 0.44
CA PRO A 52 7.81 17.79 0.19
C PRO A 52 8.00 16.43 0.89
N GLY A 53 8.66 15.48 0.21
CA GLY A 53 8.93 14.14 0.74
C GLY A 53 7.79 13.12 0.57
N VAL A 54 6.71 13.47 -0.14
CA VAL A 54 5.60 12.57 -0.46
C VAL A 54 5.60 12.25 -1.95
N THR A 55 5.66 10.95 -2.28
CA THR A 55 5.59 10.41 -3.63
C THR A 55 4.31 9.60 -3.77
N PHE A 56 3.53 9.88 -4.82
CA PHE A 56 2.38 9.05 -5.17
C PHE A 56 2.77 8.03 -6.24
N VAL A 57 2.38 6.78 -6.03
CA VAL A 57 2.63 5.65 -6.94
C VAL A 57 1.29 5.15 -7.42
N TYR A 58 1.06 5.29 -8.72
CA TYR A 58 -0.17 4.83 -9.36
C TYR A 58 -0.12 3.32 -9.54
N HIS A 59 -1.10 2.61 -8.99
CA HIS A 59 -1.21 1.16 -9.16
C HIS A 59 -2.62 0.77 -9.63
N PRO A 60 -2.84 0.49 -10.92
CA PRO A 60 -4.18 0.20 -11.46
C PRO A 60 -4.79 -1.07 -10.85
N GLY A 61 -3.96 -2.04 -10.43
CA GLY A 61 -4.40 -3.24 -9.74
C GLY A 61 -5.11 -3.01 -8.40
N LEU A 62 -5.05 -1.79 -7.82
CA LEU A 62 -5.83 -1.41 -6.62
C LEU A 62 -7.32 -1.11 -6.94
N ALA A 63 -7.71 -1.05 -8.20
CA ALA A 63 -9.10 -0.81 -8.62
C ALA A 63 -10.06 -2.00 -8.43
N GLY A 64 -9.55 -3.16 -7.99
CA GLY A 64 -10.28 -4.43 -7.98
C GLY A 64 -10.46 -5.00 -9.40
N ASP A 65 -11.18 -6.12 -9.52
CA ASP A 65 -11.48 -6.83 -10.80
C ASP A 65 -12.42 -6.03 -11.72
N LYS A 66 -12.08 -4.78 -12.02
CA LYS A 66 -12.69 -3.97 -13.09
C LYS A 66 -11.73 -3.70 -14.24
N VAL A 67 -10.60 -4.41 -14.30
CA VAL A 67 -9.62 -4.25 -15.38
C VAL A 67 -9.67 -5.40 -16.41
N GLU A 68 -10.38 -6.49 -16.14
CA GLU A 68 -10.46 -7.60 -17.13
C GLU A 68 -11.49 -7.40 -18.26
N ASP A 69 -12.39 -6.42 -18.19
CA ASP A 69 -13.55 -6.36 -19.13
C ASP A 69 -13.66 -5.09 -20.00
N GLN A 70 -12.59 -4.29 -20.17
CA GLN A 70 -12.63 -3.15 -21.13
C GLN A 70 -11.51 -3.12 -22.19
N VAL A 71 -10.76 -4.20 -22.38
CA VAL A 71 -9.81 -4.32 -23.52
C VAL A 71 -10.33 -5.28 -24.59
N LEU A 72 -11.59 -5.10 -24.99
CA LEU A 72 -12.10 -5.63 -26.25
C LEU A 72 -12.77 -4.49 -27.03
N GLY A 73 -12.02 -3.82 -27.90
CA GLY A 73 -12.65 -3.02 -28.95
C GLY A 73 -11.94 -1.78 -29.48
N ILE A 74 -10.60 -1.71 -29.52
CA ILE A 74 -9.93 -0.73 -30.39
C ILE A 74 -8.82 -1.44 -31.16
N GLU A 75 -9.19 -1.96 -32.33
CA GLU A 75 -8.25 -2.19 -33.42
C GLU A 75 -7.68 -0.82 -33.85
N ASP A 76 -6.37 -0.77 -34.15
CA ASP A 76 -5.61 0.36 -34.75
C ASP A 76 -4.90 1.41 -33.87
N LEU A 77 -4.12 1.04 -32.83
CA LEU A 77 -2.95 1.87 -32.43
C LEU A 77 -1.78 1.02 -31.85
N ASP A 78 -0.67 1.01 -32.61
CA ASP A 78 0.74 0.79 -32.24
C ASP A 78 1.14 -0.47 -31.40
N PRO A 79 1.87 -1.47 -31.98
CA PRO A 79 2.25 -2.71 -31.29
C PRO A 79 3.42 -2.58 -30.29
N PHE A 80 3.71 -1.38 -29.75
CA PHE A 80 4.89 -1.14 -28.91
C PHE A 80 4.63 -0.76 -27.45
N ILE A 81 3.38 -0.90 -26.98
CA ILE A 81 3.13 -0.95 -25.53
C ILE A 81 2.91 -2.41 -25.18
N GLU A 82 4.02 -3.15 -25.12
CA GLU A 82 4.08 -4.28 -24.20
C GLU A 82 3.79 -3.69 -22.82
N ASP A 83 2.59 -3.95 -22.32
CA ASP A 83 2.16 -3.68 -20.97
C ASP A 83 3.11 -4.44 -20.03
N GLN A 84 4.29 -3.86 -19.78
CA GLN A 84 5.13 -4.22 -18.65
C GLN A 84 4.33 -3.84 -17.43
N GLY A 85 3.43 -4.75 -17.03
CA GLY A 85 2.63 -4.62 -15.83
C GLY A 85 3.54 -4.19 -14.69
N PHE A 86 3.12 -3.17 -13.95
CA PHE A 86 3.89 -2.65 -12.85
C PHE A 86 4.20 -3.78 -11.86
N ASP A 87 5.47 -4.19 -11.79
CA ASP A 87 5.92 -5.19 -10.83
C ASP A 87 6.06 -4.53 -9.45
N PHE A 88 5.00 -4.68 -8.65
CA PHE A 88 4.95 -4.11 -7.32
C PHE A 88 6.07 -4.60 -6.41
N VAL A 89 6.45 -5.88 -6.50
CA VAL A 89 7.51 -6.45 -5.65
C VAL A 89 8.85 -5.85 -6.03
N ALA A 90 9.19 -5.80 -7.32
CA ALA A 90 10.43 -5.21 -7.78
C ALA A 90 10.52 -3.71 -7.44
N TRP A 91 9.43 -2.97 -7.61
CA TRP A 91 9.35 -1.57 -7.19
C TRP A 91 9.54 -1.41 -5.68
N PHE A 92 8.88 -2.25 -4.88
CA PHE A 92 8.95 -2.20 -3.42
C PHE A 92 10.38 -2.45 -2.96
N GLU A 93 11.02 -3.50 -3.45
CA GLU A 93 12.40 -3.85 -3.12
C GLU A 93 13.37 -2.70 -3.44
N GLU A 94 13.31 -2.12 -4.64
CA GLU A 94 14.19 -1.00 -4.99
C GLU A 94 13.90 0.25 -4.15
N THR A 95 12.64 0.48 -3.77
CA THR A 95 12.24 1.61 -2.91
C THR A 95 12.79 1.49 -1.49
N VAL A 96 12.81 0.27 -0.94
CA VAL A 96 13.22 0.04 0.45
C VAL A 96 14.69 -0.37 0.62
N LYS A 97 15.38 -0.69 -0.48
CA LYS A 97 16.77 -1.20 -0.51
C LYS A 97 17.79 -0.44 0.33
N TYR A 98 17.66 0.88 0.39
CA TYR A 98 18.59 1.77 1.12
C TYR A 98 17.95 2.39 2.36
N ALA A 99 16.77 1.91 2.77
CA ALA A 99 16.10 2.38 3.96
C ALA A 99 16.65 1.67 5.20
N ASP A 100 17.05 2.43 6.22
CA ASP A 100 17.45 1.87 7.51
C ASP A 100 16.26 1.36 8.35
N PHE A 101 15.04 1.77 7.96
CA PHE A 101 13.80 1.42 8.64
C PHE A 101 12.61 1.61 7.69
N VAL A 102 11.73 0.61 7.62
CA VAL A 102 10.59 0.55 6.71
C VAL A 102 9.32 0.30 7.49
N VAL A 103 8.37 1.21 7.32
CA VAL A 103 7.01 1.05 7.83
C VAL A 103 6.05 0.89 6.67
N MET A 104 5.20 -0.11 6.77
CA MET A 104 4.15 -0.36 5.80
C MET A 104 2.78 -0.29 6.47
N ARG A 105 1.82 0.31 5.77
CA ARG A 105 0.42 0.37 6.19
C ARG A 105 -0.49 -0.07 5.04
N LEU A 106 -1.50 -0.88 5.37
CA LEU A 106 -2.51 -1.31 4.40
C LEU A 106 -3.88 -1.56 5.05
N ASN A 107 -4.93 -1.49 4.23
CA ASN A 107 -6.29 -1.88 4.62
C ASN A 107 -6.46 -3.41 4.52
N ALA A 108 -6.52 -4.12 5.63
CA ALA A 108 -6.79 -5.56 5.60
C ALA A 108 -8.25 -5.89 5.28
N GLY A 109 -9.14 -4.88 5.29
CA GLY A 109 -10.55 -5.05 4.98
C GLY A 109 -10.90 -4.95 3.49
N GLY A 110 -9.96 -4.55 2.64
CA GLY A 110 -10.10 -4.54 1.19
C GLY A 110 -9.39 -5.74 0.57
N GLU A 111 -10.11 -6.52 -0.24
CA GLU A 111 -9.57 -7.73 -0.87
C GLU A 111 -8.36 -7.44 -1.78
N VAL A 112 -8.32 -6.22 -2.32
CA VAL A 112 -7.30 -5.81 -3.28
C VAL A 112 -5.99 -5.47 -2.60
N GLU A 113 -6.04 -4.70 -1.50
CA GLU A 113 -4.88 -4.36 -0.67
C GLU A 113 -4.24 -5.60 -0.04
N LEU A 114 -5.04 -6.60 0.32
CA LEU A 114 -4.52 -7.88 0.82
C LEU A 114 -3.69 -8.65 -0.22
N LYS A 115 -3.96 -8.49 -1.53
CA LYS A 115 -3.15 -9.14 -2.58
C LYS A 115 -1.68 -8.70 -2.50
N PHE A 116 -1.43 -7.42 -2.25
CA PHE A 116 -0.07 -6.88 -2.07
C PHE A 116 0.66 -7.51 -0.88
N LEU A 117 -0.04 -7.66 0.25
CA LEU A 117 0.54 -8.30 1.42
C LEU A 117 0.90 -9.76 1.14
N VAL A 118 0.04 -10.49 0.41
CA VAL A 118 0.30 -11.88 0.01
C VAL A 118 1.48 -11.97 -0.96
N GLU A 119 1.60 -11.06 -1.93
CA GLU A 119 2.72 -11.01 -2.88
C GLU A 119 4.05 -10.73 -2.18
N LEU A 120 4.11 -9.77 -1.24
CA LEU A 120 5.30 -9.51 -0.43
C LEU A 120 5.68 -10.71 0.43
N PHE A 121 4.69 -11.42 0.98
CA PHE A 121 4.94 -12.61 1.78
C PHE A 121 5.48 -13.77 0.94
N ARG A 122 4.93 -13.98 -0.26
CA ARG A 122 5.36 -15.04 -1.18
C ARG A 122 6.74 -14.79 -1.79
N SER A 123 7.04 -13.54 -2.14
CA SER A 123 8.35 -13.15 -2.67
C SER A 123 9.44 -13.11 -1.59
N GLY A 124 9.06 -12.94 -0.33
CA GLY A 124 10.00 -12.73 0.78
C GLY A 124 10.37 -11.26 0.98
N ALA A 125 9.90 -10.34 0.13
CA ALA A 125 10.11 -8.91 0.26
C ALA A 125 9.50 -8.34 1.56
N ILE A 126 8.54 -9.04 2.18
CA ILE A 126 8.00 -8.69 3.51
C ILE A 126 9.08 -8.60 4.59
N CYS A 127 10.20 -9.31 4.43
CA CYS A 127 11.33 -9.27 5.36
C CYS A 127 12.01 -7.90 5.42
N ALA A 128 11.81 -7.05 4.42
CA ALA A 128 12.29 -5.67 4.43
C ALA A 128 11.38 -4.73 5.23
N VAL A 129 10.22 -5.17 5.72
CA VAL A 129 9.29 -4.36 6.52
C VAL A 129 9.61 -4.56 8.00
N ASP A 130 10.02 -3.49 8.68
CA ASP A 130 10.29 -3.50 10.12
C ASP A 130 9.01 -3.42 10.95
N GLU A 131 8.04 -2.58 10.55
CA GLU A 131 6.73 -2.49 11.21
C GLU A 131 5.58 -2.47 10.19
N LEU A 132 4.58 -3.32 10.43
CA LEU A 132 3.39 -3.42 9.61
C LEU A 132 2.15 -2.94 10.38
N PHE A 133 1.37 -2.03 9.81
CA PHE A 133 0.10 -1.58 10.36
C PHE A 133 -1.07 -2.05 9.48
N LEU A 134 -1.94 -2.88 10.05
CA LEU A 134 -3.14 -3.38 9.38
C LEU A 134 -4.36 -2.65 9.90
N ASN A 135 -5.10 -1.98 9.01
CA ASN A 135 -6.44 -1.51 9.34
C ASN A 135 -7.45 -2.64 9.13
N CYS A 136 -8.14 -3.05 10.20
CA CYS A 136 -9.17 -4.10 10.16
C CYS A 136 -10.60 -3.55 10.05
N SER A 137 -10.80 -2.25 9.72
CA SER A 137 -12.11 -1.60 9.77
C SER A 137 -13.03 -1.88 8.57
N GLY A 138 -12.74 -2.88 7.72
CA GLY A 138 -13.49 -3.15 6.49
C GLY A 138 -14.43 -4.35 6.55
N LYS A 139 -15.31 -4.46 5.55
CA LYS A 139 -16.31 -5.54 5.43
C LYS A 139 -15.77 -6.84 4.81
N GLY A 140 -14.58 -6.81 4.20
CA GLY A 140 -14.04 -7.93 3.41
C GLY A 140 -13.42 -9.05 4.24
N LEU A 141 -12.90 -8.74 5.43
CA LEU A 141 -12.33 -9.73 6.34
C LEU A 141 -13.13 -9.68 7.63
N GLY A 142 -13.87 -10.75 7.96
CA GLY A 142 -14.70 -10.76 9.17
C GLY A 142 -13.88 -10.43 10.43
N ASN A 143 -14.48 -9.84 11.46
CA ASN A 143 -13.75 -9.47 12.70
C ASN A 143 -12.88 -10.60 13.29
N GLY A 144 -13.23 -11.86 13.05
CA GLY A 144 -12.43 -13.03 13.45
C GLY A 144 -11.26 -13.40 12.51
N GLU A 145 -11.36 -13.05 11.23
CA GLU A 145 -10.38 -13.36 10.18
C GLU A 145 -9.22 -12.36 10.15
N CYS A 146 -9.45 -11.08 10.47
CA CYS A 146 -8.33 -10.13 10.62
C CYS A 146 -7.48 -10.48 11.84
N GLY A 147 -8.11 -10.92 12.93
CA GLY A 147 -7.41 -11.37 14.12
C GLY A 147 -6.61 -12.67 13.89
N SER A 148 -7.05 -13.56 12.99
CA SER A 148 -6.25 -14.73 12.61
C SER A 148 -5.09 -14.35 11.69
N LEU A 149 -5.30 -13.44 10.74
CA LEU A 149 -4.24 -12.90 9.88
C LEU A 149 -3.11 -12.27 10.71
N VAL A 150 -3.44 -11.39 11.66
CA VAL A 150 -2.45 -10.77 12.56
C VAL A 150 -1.68 -11.82 13.35
N ARG A 151 -2.37 -12.86 13.87
CA ARG A 151 -1.71 -13.96 14.59
C ARG A 151 -0.77 -14.77 13.69
N SER A 152 -1.19 -15.08 12.47
CA SER A 152 -0.37 -15.80 11.50
C SER A 152 0.88 -15.00 11.09
N LEU A 153 0.73 -13.70 10.86
CA LEU A 153 1.86 -12.81 10.56
C LEU A 153 2.88 -12.77 11.70
N ARG A 154 2.41 -12.63 12.94
CA ARG A 154 3.28 -12.66 14.13
C ARG A 154 3.97 -14.01 14.32
N ALA A 155 3.27 -15.11 14.07
CA ALA A 155 3.87 -16.45 14.14
C ALA A 155 4.97 -16.64 13.09
N SER A 156 4.86 -15.96 11.95
CA SER A 156 5.88 -15.91 10.90
C SER A 156 7.00 -14.89 11.17
N GLY A 157 6.99 -14.21 12.32
CA GLY A 157 8.03 -13.25 12.72
C GLY A 157 7.80 -11.81 12.25
N VAL A 158 6.65 -11.49 11.63
CA VAL A 158 6.33 -10.13 11.20
C VAL A 158 5.87 -9.29 12.39
N PHE A 159 6.48 -8.13 12.60
CA PHE A 159 6.09 -7.19 13.65
C PHE A 159 4.89 -6.35 13.19
N VAL A 160 3.70 -6.87 13.46
CA VAL A 160 2.43 -6.30 12.99
C VAL A 160 1.57 -5.73 14.12
N HIS A 161 0.98 -4.57 13.86
CA HIS A 161 0.03 -3.86 14.70
C HIS A 161 -1.33 -3.76 14.02
N GLN A 162 -2.39 -3.83 14.82
CA GLN A 162 -3.73 -3.52 14.37
C GLN A 162 -4.00 -2.03 14.58
N TRP A 163 -4.46 -1.38 13.52
CA TRP A 163 -4.92 0.01 13.49
C TRP A 163 -6.45 0.05 13.35
N TRP A 164 -7.11 1.04 13.96
CA TRP A 164 -8.58 1.23 13.93
C TRP A 164 -8.99 2.61 13.43
#